data_AF-S4XM49-F1
#
_entry.id   AF-S4XM49-F1
#
_cell.length_a   1.000
_cell.length_b   1.000
_cell.length_c   1.000
_cell.angle_alpha   90.00
_cell.angle_beta   90.00
_cell.angle_gamma   90.00
#
_symmetry.space_group_name_H-M   'P 1'
#
loop_
_entity.id
_entity.type
_entity.pdbx_description
1 polymer ?
#
loop_
_entity_poly.entity_id
_entity_poly.type
_entity_poly.pdbx_seq_one_letter_code
_entity_poly.pdbx_strand_id
1 'polypeptide(L)'
;MPAVEPHRLAAFTASSPEPRLVARGLLRAFHRLRAELRDVLALAATGVTTREIAAALAIPRPTVATRLRLARRLFAGALTRKRRWPR
;
A
#
# COMPACT_ATOMS: atom_id res chain seq x y z
N MET A 1 -31.79 -15.07 30.61
CA MET A 1 -30.61 -14.84 29.75
C MET A 1 -29.39 -14.83 30.65
N PRO A 2 -28.44 -15.79 30.56
CA PRO A 2 -27.29 -15.75 31.44
C PRO A 2 -26.41 -14.56 31.05
N ALA A 3 -26.03 -13.75 32.03
CA ALA A 3 -25.08 -12.66 31.85
C ALA A 3 -23.73 -13.25 31.44
N VAL A 4 -23.24 -12.88 30.25
CA VAL A 4 -21.92 -13.29 29.78
C VAL A 4 -20.87 -12.61 30.68
N GLU A 5 -20.11 -13.41 31.43
CA GLU A 5 -19.04 -12.91 32.31
C GLU A 5 -18.02 -12.09 31.51
N PRO A 6 -17.68 -10.87 31.95
CA PRO A 6 -16.77 -9.97 31.23
C PRO A 6 -15.36 -10.57 31.03
N HIS A 7 -14.95 -11.49 31.90
CA HIS A 7 -13.67 -12.17 31.81
C HIS A 7 -13.60 -13.18 30.65
N ARG A 8 -14.75 -13.70 30.19
CA ARG A 8 -14.81 -14.55 28.99
C ARG A 8 -14.70 -13.73 27.70
N LEU A 9 -15.09 -12.45 27.72
CA LEU A 9 -14.95 -11.55 26.56
C LEU A 9 -13.49 -11.19 26.27
N ALA A 10 -12.62 -11.15 27.29
CA ALA A 10 -11.19 -10.92 27.12
C ALA A 10 -10.50 -12.04 26.31
N ALA A 11 -10.98 -13.29 26.41
CA ALA A 11 -10.47 -14.38 25.58
C ALA A 11 -10.86 -14.26 24.09
N PHE A 12 -11.88 -13.43 23.78
CA PHE A 12 -12.30 -13.11 22.41
C PHE A 12 -11.63 -11.86 21.83
N THR A 13 -10.61 -11.28 22.48
CA THR A 13 -9.79 -10.23 21.85
C THR A 13 -8.88 -10.84 20.78
N ALA A 14 -9.47 -11.43 19.75
CA ALA A 14 -8.78 -11.79 18.53
C ALA A 14 -8.19 -10.52 17.92
N SER A 15 -6.95 -10.60 17.43
CA SER A 15 -6.31 -9.50 16.72
C SER A 15 -7.25 -8.98 15.63
N SER A 16 -7.48 -7.66 15.62
CA SER A 16 -8.31 -7.02 14.59
C SER A 16 -7.85 -7.48 13.20
N PRO A 17 -8.75 -7.89 12.30
CA PRO A 17 -8.41 -8.27 10.93
C PRO A 17 -8.09 -7.03 10.05
N GLU A 18 -8.33 -5.82 10.55
CA GLU A 18 -8.14 -4.57 9.81
C GLU A 18 -6.73 -4.42 9.21
N PRO A 19 -5.61 -4.73 9.90
CA PRO A 19 -4.28 -4.61 9.31
C PRO A 19 -4.11 -5.51 8.07
N ARG A 20 -4.69 -6.72 8.10
CA ARG A 20 -4.66 -7.66 6.97
C ARG A 20 -5.50 -7.12 5.80
N LEU A 21 -6.65 -6.54 6.09
CA LEU A 21 -7.52 -5.93 5.07
C LEU A 21 -6.86 -4.71 4.42
N VAL A 22 -6.22 -3.85 5.22
CA VAL A 22 -5.43 -2.71 4.74
C VAL A 22 -4.27 -3.18 3.87
N ALA A 23 -3.47 -4.13 4.35
CA ALA A 23 -2.35 -4.71 3.59
C ALA A 23 -2.81 -5.30 2.25
N ARG A 24 -3.92 -6.05 2.24
CA ARG A 24 -4.51 -6.60 1.01
C ARG A 24 -5.03 -5.51 0.08
N GLY A 25 -5.57 -4.42 0.63
CA GLY A 25 -5.99 -3.24 -0.10
C GLY A 25 -4.82 -2.56 -0.82
N LEU A 26 -3.73 -2.32 -0.09
CA LEU A 26 -2.48 -1.76 -0.58
C LEU A 26 -1.86 -2.65 -1.66
N LEU A 27 -1.75 -3.96 -1.41
CA LEU A 27 -1.17 -4.91 -2.36
C LEU A 27 -1.96 -4.95 -3.68
N ARG A 28 -3.29 -4.98 -3.60
CA ARG A 28 -4.15 -4.91 -4.80
C ARG A 28 -4.02 -3.59 -5.55
N ALA A 29 -3.87 -2.47 -4.84
CA ALA A 29 -3.64 -1.17 -5.48
C ALA A 29 -2.26 -1.11 -6.15
N PHE A 30 -1.26 -1.71 -5.51
CA PHE A 30 0.11 -1.81 -6.03
C PHE A 30 0.15 -2.63 -7.32
N HIS A 31 -0.47 -3.81 -7.35
CA HIS A 31 -0.52 -4.66 -8.56
C HIS A 31 -1.28 -4.06 -9.74
N ARG A 32 -2.10 -3.02 -9.53
CA ARG A 32 -2.77 -2.30 -10.64
C ARG A 32 -1.86 -1.32 -11.36
N LEU A 33 -0.70 -0.99 -10.79
CA LEU A 33 0.29 -0.14 -11.44
C LEU A 33 1.03 -0.92 -12.54
N ARG A 34 1.38 -0.20 -13.62
CA ARG A 34 2.31 -0.72 -14.65
C ARG A 34 3.64 -1.13 -14.00
N ALA A 35 4.30 -2.16 -14.55
CA ALA A 35 5.55 -2.69 -14.02
C ALA A 35 6.59 -1.59 -13.73
N GLU A 36 6.84 -0.73 -14.72
CA GLU A 36 7.79 0.39 -14.60
C GLU A 36 7.49 1.34 -13.41
N LEU A 37 6.21 1.53 -13.06
CA LEU A 37 5.81 2.38 -11.94
C LEU A 37 5.86 1.64 -10.61
N ARG A 38 5.62 0.32 -10.63
CA ARG A 38 5.78 -0.55 -9.45
C ARG A 38 7.23 -0.60 -9.01
N ASP A 39 8.16 -0.75 -9.95
CA ASP A 39 9.58 -0.93 -9.63
C ASP A 39 10.16 0.34 -8.99
N VAL A 40 9.85 1.50 -9.57
CA VAL A 40 10.24 2.81 -8.99
C VAL A 40 9.62 3.02 -7.61
N LEU A 41 8.34 2.69 -7.43
CA LEU A 41 7.64 2.88 -6.16
C LEU A 41 8.13 1.90 -5.09
N ALA A 42 8.43 0.66 -5.45
CA ALA A 42 8.94 -0.37 -4.55
C ALA A 42 10.33 0.00 -4.04
N LEU A 43 11.24 0.40 -4.94
CA LEU A 43 12.56 0.88 -4.54
C LEU A 43 12.46 2.15 -3.67
N ALA A 44 11.61 3.11 -4.03
CA ALA A 44 11.42 4.28 -3.19
C ALA A 44 10.90 3.93 -1.78
N ALA A 45 10.12 2.86 -1.63
CA ALA A 45 9.60 2.40 -0.35
C ALA A 45 10.68 1.73 0.54
N THR A 46 11.80 1.27 -0.02
CA THR A 46 12.93 0.75 0.77
C THR A 46 13.85 1.85 1.30
N GLY A 47 13.59 3.11 0.96
CA GLY A 47 14.38 4.26 1.43
C GLY A 47 15.60 4.60 0.59
N VAL A 48 15.81 3.93 -0.56
CA VAL A 48 16.91 4.30 -1.47
C VAL A 48 16.66 5.64 -2.17
N THR A 49 17.74 6.33 -2.49
CA THR A 49 17.74 7.66 -3.10
C THR A 49 17.35 7.62 -4.58
N THR A 50 16.89 8.75 -5.13
CA THR A 50 16.60 8.90 -6.56
C THR A 50 17.79 8.52 -7.46
N ARG A 51 19.02 8.74 -6.99
CA ARG A 51 20.25 8.36 -7.74
C ARG A 51 20.42 6.85 -7.79
N GLU A 52 20.21 6.16 -6.68
CA GLU A 52 20.31 4.70 -6.60
C GLU A 52 19.19 4.03 -7.40
N ILE A 53 17.98 4.57 -7.37
CA ILE A 53 16.87 4.08 -8.21
C ILE A 53 17.19 4.24 -9.70
N ALA A 54 17.75 5.39 -10.10
CA ALA A 54 18.16 5.64 -11.47
C ALA A 54 19.20 4.62 -11.94
N ALA A 55 20.18 4.31 -11.08
CA ALA A 55 21.20 3.30 -11.36
C ALA A 55 20.62 1.89 -11.44
N ALA A 56 19.80 1.49 -10.45
CA ALA A 56 19.21 0.15 -10.38
C ALA A 56 18.27 -0.16 -11.56
N LEU A 57 17.58 0.85 -12.09
CA LEU A 57 16.64 0.70 -13.20
C LEU A 57 17.22 1.12 -14.55
N ALA A 58 18.48 1.54 -14.61
CA ALA A 58 19.14 2.06 -15.81
C ALA A 58 18.32 3.15 -16.55
N ILE A 59 17.76 4.10 -15.79
CA ILE A 59 16.97 5.22 -16.33
C ILE A 59 17.49 6.59 -15.85
N PRO A 60 17.24 7.68 -16.61
CA PRO A 60 17.63 9.02 -16.19
C PRO A 60 16.95 9.45 -14.87
N ARG A 61 17.67 10.21 -14.03
CA ARG A 61 17.13 10.79 -12.77
C ARG A 61 15.84 11.59 -12.97
N PRO A 62 15.69 12.42 -14.02
CA PRO A 62 14.42 13.11 -14.28
C PRO A 62 13.26 12.13 -14.52
N THR A 63 13.53 11.01 -15.20
CA THR A 63 12.55 9.93 -15.44
C THR A 63 12.12 9.24 -14.16
N VAL A 64 13.03 9.07 -13.19
CA VAL A 64 12.66 8.55 -11.86
C VAL A 64 11.67 9.49 -11.18
N ALA A 65 11.95 10.80 -11.17
CA ALA A 65 11.09 11.78 -10.51
C ALA A 65 9.67 11.83 -11.11
N THR A 66 9.57 11.82 -12.45
CA THR A 66 8.27 11.83 -13.14
C THR A 66 7.50 10.53 -12.93
N ARG A 67 8.16 9.37 -13.03
CA ARG A 67 7.55 8.06 -12.76
C ARG A 67 7.11 7.94 -11.30
N LEU A 68 7.91 8.40 -10.35
CA LEU A 68 7.55 8.37 -8.92
C LEU A 68 6.34 9.26 -8.62
N ARG A 69 6.29 10.47 -9.19
CA ARG A 69 5.13 11.36 -9.05
C ARG A 69 3.86 10.71 -9.60
N LEU A 70 3.94 10.11 -10.79
CA LEU A 70 2.82 9.42 -11.43
C LEU A 70 2.39 8.19 -10.62
N ALA A 71 3.35 7.36 -10.18
CA ALA A 71 3.09 6.16 -9.38
C ALA A 71 2.36 6.51 -8.09
N ARG A 72 2.81 7.53 -7.34
CA ARG A 72 2.17 8.00 -6.11
C ARG A 72 0.73 8.47 -6.36
N ARG A 73 0.52 9.27 -7.41
CA ARG A 73 -0.82 9.77 -7.78
C ARG A 73 -1.78 8.63 -8.12
N LEU A 74 -1.34 7.67 -8.95
CA LEU A 74 -2.18 6.54 -9.34
C LEU A 74 -2.44 5.59 -8.17
N PHE A 75 -1.43 5.33 -7.34
CA PHE A 75 -1.54 4.50 -6.15
C PHE A 75 -2.53 5.09 -5.15
N ALA A 76 -2.39 6.39 -4.81
CA ALA A 76 -3.33 7.10 -3.95
C ALA A 76 -4.75 7.09 -4.54
N GLY A 77 -4.91 7.35 -5.84
CA GLY A 77 -6.20 7.30 -6.53
C GLY A 77 -6.86 5.91 -6.54
N ALA A 78 -6.06 4.84 -6.52
CA ALA A 78 -6.57 3.47 -6.43
C ALA A 78 -7.07 3.13 -5.00
N LEU A 79 -6.47 3.73 -3.98
CA LEU A 79 -6.90 3.59 -2.59
C LEU A 79 -8.16 4.40 -2.28
N THR A 80 -8.26 5.63 -2.80
CA THR A 80 -9.44 6.49 -2.58
C THR A 80 -10.67 6.03 -3.34
N ARG A 81 -10.52 5.52 -4.58
CA ARG A 81 -11.66 4.95 -5.35
C ARG A 81 -12.28 3.72 -4.69
N LYS A 82 -11.49 2.91 -3.97
CA LYS A 82 -12.02 1.79 -3.18
C LYS A 82 -12.73 2.26 -1.91
N ARG A 83 -12.37 3.41 -1.34
CA ARG A 83 -13.06 4.01 -0.19
C ARG A 83 -14.43 4.60 -0.54
N ARG A 84 -14.70 4.87 -1.82
CA ARG A 84 -15.95 5.47 -2.32
C ARG A 84 -17.08 4.47 -2.61
N TRP A 85 -16.88 3.18 -2.40
CA TRP A 85 -17.96 2.21 -2.41
C TRP A 85 -18.41 1.94 -0.98
N PRO A 86 -19.54 2.51 -0.53
CA PRO A 86 -20.33 1.84 0.49
C PRO A 86 -20.89 0.57 -0.14
N ARG A 87 -20.88 -0.54 0.62
CA ARG A 87 -21.74 -1.68 0.32
C ARG A 87 -23.20 -1.29 0.53
#